data_AF-A0A849HNP2-F1
#
_entry.id   AF-A0A849HNP2-F1
#
_cell.length_a   1.000
_cell.length_b   1.000
_cell.length_c   1.000
_cell.angle_alpha   90.00
_cell.angle_beta   90.00
_cell.angle_gamma   90.00
#
_symmetry.space_group_name_H-M   'P 1'
#
loop_
_entity.id
_entity.type
_entity.pdbx_description
1 polymer ?
#
loop_
_entity_poly.entity_id
_entity_poly.type
_entity_poly.pdbx_seq_one_letter_code
_entity_poly.pdbx_strand_id
1 'polypeptide(L)'
;MQTLKIKRYRVPVIGLQKHVDPLKGRLWGCDAITEAEIRTAVAARQFETEAWDSASANLQGPSGRDFHIRRVAHFVESGLPNDKHSIQLDLQRQPDGSEIGVMNGNHRIAAAIVRGDAHVEALLYVWDRVDISRLLPGAVET
;
A
#
# COMPACT_ATOMS: atom_id res chain seq x y z
N MET A 1 -7.64 30.06 3.23
CA MET A 1 -7.16 28.82 3.85
C MET A 1 -7.81 27.64 3.13
N GLN A 2 -7.02 26.77 2.50
CA GLN A 2 -7.53 25.46 2.07
C GLN A 2 -7.67 24.58 3.32
N THR A 3 -8.81 23.90 3.46
CA THR A 3 -9.06 22.95 4.55
C THR A 3 -8.72 21.55 4.05
N LEU A 4 -7.93 20.80 4.81
CA LEU A 4 -7.68 19.38 4.56
C LEU A 4 -9.01 18.63 4.44
N LYS A 5 -9.17 17.87 3.36
CA LYS A 5 -10.33 16.98 3.15
C LYS A 5 -9.83 15.56 2.96
N ILE A 6 -10.49 14.62 3.63
CA ILE A 6 -10.31 13.19 3.40
C ILE A 6 -11.44 12.74 2.48
N LYS A 7 -11.10 12.16 1.34
CA LYS A 7 -12.05 11.73 0.32
C LYS A 7 -11.65 10.38 -0.25
N ARG A 8 -12.64 9.58 -0.67
CA ARG A 8 -12.39 8.28 -1.30
C ARG A 8 -12.19 8.45 -2.81
N TYR A 9 -11.21 7.75 -3.34
CA TYR A 9 -10.89 7.72 -4.75
C TYR A 9 -10.59 6.30 -5.21
N ARG A 10 -10.99 6.03 -6.44
CA ARG A 10 -10.46 4.94 -7.25
C ARG A 10 -9.18 5.41 -7.92
N VAL A 11 -8.04 4.84 -7.54
CA VAL A 11 -6.70 5.26 -7.95
C VAL A 11 -6.07 4.23 -8.90
N PRO A 12 -5.54 4.62 -10.07
CA PRO A 12 -4.81 3.71 -10.95
C PRO A 12 -3.53 3.17 -10.28
N VAL A 13 -3.37 1.84 -10.24
CA VAL A 13 -2.24 1.20 -9.54
C VAL A 13 -0.91 1.56 -10.20
N ILE A 14 -0.84 1.54 -11.54
CA ILE A 14 0.38 1.91 -12.29
C ILE A 14 0.80 3.35 -12.00
N GLY A 15 -0.16 4.27 -11.85
CA GLY A 15 0.11 5.66 -11.49
C GLY A 15 0.69 5.75 -10.08
N LEU A 16 0.02 5.12 -9.11
CA LEU A 16 0.46 5.08 -7.73
C LEU A 16 1.84 4.44 -7.56
N GLN A 17 2.12 3.34 -8.26
CA GLN A 17 3.38 2.58 -8.14
C GLN A 17 4.62 3.40 -8.50
N LYS A 18 4.49 4.41 -9.37
CA LYS A 18 5.59 5.32 -9.73
C LYS A 18 6.09 6.14 -8.52
N HIS A 19 5.20 6.42 -7.58
CA HIS A 19 5.48 7.19 -6.37
C HIS A 19 5.67 6.30 -5.15
N VAL A 20 4.94 5.19 -5.07
CA VAL A 20 4.87 4.31 -3.92
C VAL A 20 5.04 2.86 -4.38
N ASP A 21 6.21 2.28 -4.09
CA ASP A 21 6.49 0.88 -4.35
C ASP A 21 6.92 0.15 -3.07
N PRO A 22 5.98 -0.50 -2.35
CA PRO A 22 6.31 -1.22 -1.14
C PRO A 22 7.23 -2.42 -1.39
N LEU A 23 7.30 -2.96 -2.61
CA LEU A 23 8.15 -4.11 -2.91
C LEU A 23 9.64 -3.76 -2.85
N LYS A 24 10.01 -2.47 -2.89
CA LYS A 24 11.40 -2.02 -2.73
C LYS A 24 11.93 -2.11 -1.30
N GLY A 25 11.16 -2.58 -0.33
CA GLY A 25 11.64 -2.80 1.04
C GLY A 25 11.73 -1.54 1.92
N ARG A 26 11.93 -0.36 1.32
CA ARG A 26 12.09 0.92 2.03
C ARG A 26 10.94 1.26 2.98
N LEU A 27 9.69 1.02 2.58
CA LEU A 27 8.51 1.30 3.42
C LEU A 27 8.38 0.36 4.63
N TRP A 28 9.15 -0.72 4.63
CA TRP A 28 9.16 -1.75 5.67
C TRP A 28 10.41 -1.69 6.55
N GLY A 29 11.45 -0.97 6.11
CA GLY A 29 12.77 -1.03 6.74
C GLY A 29 13.45 -2.39 6.56
N CYS A 30 13.16 -3.11 5.47
CA CYS A 30 13.78 -4.39 5.14
C CYS A 30 14.31 -4.42 3.70
N ASP A 31 14.99 -5.50 3.32
CA ASP A 31 15.39 -5.75 1.93
C ASP A 31 14.17 -5.85 1.01
N ALA A 32 14.40 -5.58 -0.29
CA ALA A 32 13.36 -5.69 -1.30
C ALA A 32 12.69 -7.08 -1.27
N ILE A 33 11.39 -7.09 -1.52
CA ILE A 33 10.56 -8.30 -1.61
C ILE A 33 10.19 -8.48 -3.07
N THR A 34 10.52 -9.63 -3.64
CA THR A 34 10.21 -9.93 -5.04
C THR A 34 8.81 -10.48 -5.20
N GLU A 35 8.22 -10.28 -6.38
CA GLU A 35 6.96 -10.90 -6.75
C GLU A 35 7.04 -12.44 -6.68
N ALA A 36 8.17 -13.03 -7.06
CA ALA A 36 8.40 -14.47 -7.02
C ALA A 36 8.30 -15.05 -5.60
N GLU A 37 8.82 -14.35 -4.59
CA GLU A 37 8.72 -14.77 -3.19
C GLU A 37 7.26 -14.75 -2.70
N ILE A 38 6.51 -13.72 -3.07
CA ILE A 38 5.08 -13.62 -2.74
C ILE A 38 4.31 -14.75 -3.42
N ARG A 39 4.54 -14.99 -4.71
CA ARG A 39 3.91 -16.10 -5.45
C ARG A 39 4.28 -17.47 -4.88
N THR A 40 5.51 -17.63 -4.40
CA THR A 40 5.95 -18.84 -3.70
C THR A 40 5.16 -19.04 -2.40
N ALA A 41 4.98 -17.99 -1.60
CA ALA A 41 4.18 -18.06 -0.38
C ALA A 41 2.69 -18.35 -0.67
N VAL A 42 2.12 -17.79 -1.74
CA VAL A 42 0.76 -18.12 -2.21
C VAL A 42 0.65 -19.61 -2.56
N ALA A 43 1.56 -20.11 -3.40
CA ALA A 43 1.57 -21.52 -3.81
C ALA A 43 1.73 -22.48 -2.62
N ALA A 44 2.54 -22.10 -1.63
CA ALA A 44 2.75 -22.84 -0.39
C ALA A 44 1.65 -22.63 0.67
N ARG A 45 0.62 -21.81 0.39
CA ARG A 45 -0.44 -21.41 1.33
C ARG A 45 0.08 -20.85 2.66
N GLN A 46 1.20 -20.15 2.60
CA GLN A 46 1.82 -19.50 3.75
C GLN A 46 1.25 -18.09 3.89
N PHE A 47 0.27 -17.95 4.78
CA PHE A 47 -0.48 -16.72 4.96
C PHE A 47 -0.29 -16.14 6.35
N GLU A 48 -0.34 -14.82 6.41
CA GLU A 48 -0.42 -14.07 7.65
C GLU A 48 -1.75 -13.33 7.69
N THR A 49 -2.56 -13.66 8.71
CA THR A 49 -3.93 -13.14 8.86
C THR A 49 -4.01 -12.00 9.87
N GLU A 50 -2.99 -11.85 10.72
CA GLU A 50 -2.91 -10.77 11.68
C GLU A 50 -2.63 -9.42 11.01
N ALA A 51 -3.19 -8.35 11.60
CA ALA A 51 -2.87 -7.00 11.19
C ALA A 51 -1.48 -6.59 11.70
N TRP A 52 -0.78 -5.75 10.93
CA TRP A 52 0.54 -5.25 11.31
C TRP A 52 0.53 -4.58 12.69
N ASP A 53 -0.49 -3.76 12.98
CA ASP A 53 -0.60 -3.06 14.27
C ASP A 53 -0.63 -4.03 15.47
N SER A 54 -1.14 -5.24 15.27
CA SER A 54 -1.18 -6.29 16.30
C SER A 54 0.13 -7.07 16.40
N ALA A 55 0.80 -7.31 15.26
CA ALA A 55 1.97 -8.19 15.19
C ALA A 55 3.31 -7.45 15.40
N SER A 56 3.39 -6.17 15.01
CA SER A 56 4.64 -5.40 14.89
C SER A 56 5.47 -5.33 16.17
N ALA A 57 4.84 -5.26 17.34
CA ALA A 57 5.53 -5.23 18.62
C ALA A 57 6.43 -6.45 18.87
N ASN A 58 6.10 -7.59 18.26
CA ASN A 58 6.79 -8.87 18.43
C ASN A 58 7.74 -9.20 17.27
N LEU A 59 7.81 -8.34 16.24
CA LEU A 59 8.57 -8.59 15.01
C LEU A 59 9.77 -7.65 14.93
N GLN A 60 10.85 -8.00 15.64
CA GLN A 60 12.15 -7.34 15.53
C GLN A 60 13.10 -8.25 14.72
N GLY A 61 13.71 -7.74 13.64
CA GLY A 61 14.68 -8.46 12.80
C GLY A 61 14.11 -9.07 11.50
N PRO A 62 14.75 -10.11 10.91
CA PRO A 62 14.36 -10.71 9.63
C PRO A 62 12.91 -11.22 9.57
N SER A 63 12.33 -11.53 10.73
CA SER A 63 10.94 -11.98 10.89
C SER A 63 9.90 -10.97 10.36
N GLY A 64 10.23 -9.67 10.34
CA GLY A 64 9.37 -8.65 9.77
C GLY A 64 9.17 -8.82 8.26
N ARG A 65 10.21 -9.21 7.52
CA ARG A 65 10.16 -9.42 6.07
C ARG A 65 9.26 -10.59 5.70
N ASP A 66 9.41 -11.72 6.39
CA ASP A 66 8.57 -12.91 6.17
C ASP A 66 7.11 -12.67 6.55
N PHE A 67 6.86 -11.88 7.60
CA PHE A 67 5.51 -11.40 7.90
C PHE A 67 4.93 -10.63 6.71
N HIS A 68 5.66 -9.67 6.15
CA HIS A 68 5.18 -8.89 5.01
C HIS A 68 4.91 -9.77 3.78
N ILE A 69 5.79 -10.71 3.46
CA ILE A 69 5.58 -11.66 2.35
C ILE A 69 4.29 -12.44 2.55
N ARG A 70 4.11 -13.09 3.71
CA ARG A 70 2.92 -13.91 4.01
C ARG A 70 1.65 -13.08 4.08
N ARG A 71 1.74 -11.81 4.53
CA ARG A 71 0.60 -10.89 4.61
C ARG A 71 0.17 -10.42 3.22
N VAL A 72 1.12 -10.11 2.35
CA VAL A 72 0.83 -9.78 0.95
C VAL A 72 0.28 -11.00 0.23
N ALA A 73 0.87 -12.19 0.43
CA ALA A 73 0.35 -13.44 -0.13
C ALA A 73 -1.10 -13.70 0.27
N HIS A 74 -1.45 -13.45 1.54
CA HIS A 74 -2.84 -13.54 2.01
C HIS A 74 -3.79 -12.65 1.19
N PHE A 75 -3.44 -11.38 0.95
CA PHE A 75 -4.26 -10.45 0.17
C PHE A 75 -4.25 -10.72 -1.35
N VAL A 76 -3.16 -11.30 -1.87
CA VAL A 76 -3.11 -11.79 -3.25
C VAL A 76 -4.16 -12.88 -3.45
N GLU A 77 -4.25 -13.83 -2.52
CA GLU A 77 -5.21 -14.94 -2.57
C GLU A 77 -6.65 -14.49 -2.27
N SER A 78 -6.85 -13.72 -1.20
CA SER A 78 -8.19 -13.52 -0.61
C SER A 78 -8.94 -12.28 -1.11
N GLY A 79 -8.27 -11.36 -1.79
CA GLY A 79 -8.88 -10.05 -2.07
C GLY A 79 -8.31 -8.94 -1.21
N LEU A 80 -8.64 -7.70 -1.57
CA LEU A 80 -8.45 -6.55 -0.70
C LEU A 80 -9.76 -6.30 0.06
N PRO A 81 -9.80 -6.51 1.39
CA PRO A 81 -11.01 -6.27 2.15
C PRO A 81 -11.34 -4.78 2.16
N ASN A 82 -12.61 -4.45 2.00
CA ASN A 82 -13.13 -3.09 2.23
C ASN A 82 -13.44 -2.92 3.72
N ASP A 83 -12.40 -2.61 4.50
CA ASP A 83 -12.47 -2.52 5.95
C ASP A 83 -11.85 -1.22 6.50
N LYS A 84 -11.79 -1.13 7.83
CA LYS A 84 -11.20 0.01 8.56
C LYS A 84 -9.71 0.24 8.28
N HIS A 85 -9.01 -0.72 7.66
CA HIS A 85 -7.61 -0.62 7.27
C HIS A 85 -7.47 -0.29 5.76
N SER A 86 -8.42 0.47 5.22
CA SER A 86 -8.36 1.05 3.87
C SER A 86 -7.00 1.69 3.57
N ILE A 87 -6.60 1.69 2.29
CA ILE A 87 -5.39 2.42 1.85
C ILE A 87 -5.60 3.90 2.15
N GLN A 88 -4.62 4.54 2.81
CA GLN A 88 -4.65 5.95 3.18
C GLN A 88 -3.38 6.62 2.68
N LEU A 89 -3.55 7.64 1.82
CA LEU A 89 -2.46 8.34 1.17
C LEU A 89 -2.49 9.83 1.54
N ASP A 90 -1.33 10.37 1.87
CA ASP A 90 -1.08 11.80 2.00
C ASP A 90 -0.36 12.30 0.74
N LEU A 91 -0.96 13.28 0.06
CA LEU A 91 -0.41 13.85 -1.18
C LEU A 91 0.51 15.05 -0.93
N GLN A 92 0.83 15.34 0.34
CA GLN A 92 1.87 16.32 0.66
C GLN A 92 3.27 15.77 0.41
N ARG A 93 4.20 16.69 0.12
CA ARG A 93 5.62 16.36 0.08
C ARG A 93 6.09 15.92 1.47
N GLN A 94 6.63 14.72 1.54
CA GLN A 94 7.09 14.09 2.76
C GLN A 94 8.51 14.59 3.13
N PRO A 95 8.93 14.50 4.40
CA PRO A 95 10.26 14.95 4.86
C PRO A 95 11.43 14.26 4.13
N ASP A 96 11.20 13.05 3.63
CA ASP A 96 12.18 12.26 2.88
C ASP A 96 12.24 12.61 1.38
N GLY A 97 11.47 13.63 0.96
CA GLY A 97 11.38 14.10 -0.42
C GLY A 97 10.38 13.35 -1.30
N SER A 98 9.73 12.28 -0.81
CA SER A 98 8.67 11.60 -1.55
C SER A 98 7.42 12.48 -1.70
N GLU A 99 6.70 12.31 -2.80
CA GLU A 99 5.52 13.13 -3.11
C GLU A 99 4.21 12.55 -2.56
N ILE A 100 4.22 11.28 -2.16
CA ILE A 100 3.07 10.58 -1.59
C ILE A 100 3.55 9.82 -0.35
N GLY A 101 2.98 10.15 0.80
CA GLY A 101 3.10 9.38 2.03
C GLY A 101 2.04 8.28 2.08
N VAL A 102 2.41 7.07 2.52
CA VAL A 102 1.44 6.03 2.84
C VAL A 102 1.23 5.98 4.34
N MET A 103 0.05 6.39 4.78
CA MET A 103 -0.33 6.35 6.19
C MET A 103 -0.86 4.98 6.60
N ASN A 104 -1.47 4.24 5.66
CA ASN A 104 -1.96 2.89 5.87
C ASN A 104 -2.09 2.14 4.54
N GLY A 105 -2.05 0.81 4.59
CA GLY A 105 -2.38 -0.05 3.46
C GLY A 105 -1.21 -0.47 2.58
N ASN A 106 0.04 -0.34 3.04
CA ASN A 106 1.22 -0.79 2.28
C ASN A 106 1.10 -2.25 1.79
N HIS A 107 0.57 -3.18 2.61
CA HIS A 107 0.39 -4.59 2.21
C HIS A 107 -0.67 -4.74 1.12
N ARG A 108 -1.71 -3.91 1.15
CA ARG A 108 -2.79 -3.89 0.16
C ARG A 108 -2.29 -3.32 -1.18
N ILE A 109 -1.47 -2.27 -1.14
CA ILE A 109 -0.81 -1.71 -2.34
C ILE A 109 0.11 -2.76 -2.98
N ALA A 110 0.95 -3.43 -2.18
CA ALA A 110 1.83 -4.49 -2.67
C ALA A 110 1.04 -5.65 -3.31
N ALA A 111 -0.05 -6.09 -2.68
CA ALA A 111 -0.90 -7.14 -3.22
C ALA A 111 -1.59 -6.72 -4.53
N ALA A 112 -2.07 -5.47 -4.62
CA ALA A 112 -2.66 -4.92 -5.85
C ALA A 112 -1.67 -4.91 -7.01
N ILE A 113 -0.40 -4.52 -6.74
CA ILE A 113 0.68 -4.56 -7.73
C ILE A 113 0.92 -6.00 -8.20
N VAL A 114 1.10 -6.96 -7.29
CA VAL A 114 1.37 -8.37 -7.63
C VAL A 114 0.22 -9.03 -8.39
N ARG A 115 -1.01 -8.63 -8.10
CA ARG A 115 -2.21 -9.12 -8.80
C ARG A 115 -2.41 -8.47 -10.17
N GLY A 116 -1.73 -7.36 -10.44
CA GLY A 116 -1.98 -6.55 -11.64
C GLY A 116 -3.35 -5.87 -11.60
N ASP A 117 -3.84 -5.51 -10.41
CA ASP A 117 -5.10 -4.78 -10.28
C ASP A 117 -5.00 -3.45 -11.04
N ALA A 118 -6.01 -3.12 -11.86
CA ALA A 118 -5.99 -1.87 -12.61
C ALA A 118 -6.11 -0.64 -11.67
N HIS A 119 -6.90 -0.78 -10.61
CA HIS A 119 -7.21 0.29 -9.66
C HIS A 119 -7.33 -0.24 -8.24
N VAL A 120 -7.14 0.65 -7.26
CA VAL A 120 -7.42 0.43 -5.84
C VAL A 120 -8.32 1.54 -5.30
N GLU A 121 -9.13 1.23 -4.29
CA GLU A 121 -9.84 2.25 -3.51
C GLU A 121 -8.92 2.77 -2.40
N ALA A 122 -8.76 4.09 -2.31
CA ALA A 122 -7.94 4.75 -1.31
C ALA A 122 -8.63 6.00 -0.75
N LEU A 123 -8.37 6.29 0.53
CA LEU A 123 -8.67 7.58 1.14
C LEU A 123 -7.48 8.51 0.90
N LEU A 124 -7.73 9.64 0.24
CA LEU A 124 -6.73 10.65 -0.04
C LEU A 124 -6.91 11.82 0.92
N TYR A 125 -5.83 12.19 1.61
CA TYR A 125 -5.70 13.42 2.38
C TYR A 125 -5.29 14.53 1.40
N VAL A 126 -6.26 15.36 1.02
CA VAL A 126 -6.12 16.33 -0.07
C VAL A 126 -6.23 17.74 0.50
N TRP A 127 -5.22 18.55 0.20
CA TRP A 127 -5.23 20.00 0.43
C TRP A 127 -5.65 20.73 -0.84
N ASP A 128 -5.07 20.34 -1.97
CA ASP A 128 -5.40 20.86 -3.30
C ASP A 128 -5.75 19.72 -4.29
N ARG A 129 -6.83 19.88 -5.05
CA ARG A 129 -7.21 18.93 -6.11
C ARG A 129 -6.19 18.91 -7.25
N VAL A 130 -5.40 19.98 -7.42
CA VAL A 130 -4.32 20.04 -8.41
C VAL A 130 -3.29 18.93 -8.17
N ASP A 131 -3.01 18.59 -6.90
CA ASP A 131 -2.05 17.52 -6.58
C ASP A 131 -2.54 16.15 -7.01
N ILE A 132 -3.85 15.89 -6.91
CA ILE A 132 -4.43 14.62 -7.39
C ILE A 132 -4.19 14.47 -8.89
N SER A 133 -4.51 15.52 -9.66
CA SER A 133 -4.39 15.46 -11.13
C SER A 133 -2.93 15.32 -11.58
N ARG A 134 -2.00 15.92 -10.82
CA ARG A 134 -0.56 15.90 -11.09
C ARG A 134 0.09 14.55 -10.71
N LEU A 135 -0.19 14.05 -9.51
CA LEU A 135 0.47 12.88 -8.93
C LEU A 135 -0.24 11.57 -9.29
N LEU A 136 -1.57 11.59 -9.35
CA LEU A 136 -2.40 10.42 -9.59
C LEU A 136 -3.34 10.67 -10.78
N PRO A 137 -2.80 10.92 -11.99
CA PRO A 137 -3.62 11.15 -13.17
C PRO A 137 -4.54 9.95 -13.42
N GLY A 138 -5.83 10.23 -13.58
CA GLY A 138 -6.87 9.20 -13.73
C GLY A 138 -7.52 8.73 -12.44
N ALA A 139 -7.13 9.26 -11.27
CA ALA A 139 -7.88 9.03 -10.04
C ALA A 139 -9.26 9.71 -10.09
N VAL A 140 -10.31 8.98 -9.69
CA VAL A 140 -11.70 9.45 -9.72
C VAL A 140 -12.29 9.34 -8.31
N GLU A 141 -12.95 10.39 -7.84
CA GLU A 141 -13.64 10.41 -6.54
C GLU A 141 -14.82 9.43 -6.59
N THR A 142 -14.99 8.60 -5.55
CA THR A 142 -16.02 7.55 -5.44
C THR A 142 -16.97 7.76 -4.27
#